data_AF-A0A958D5A6-F1
#
_entry.id   AF-A0A958D5A6-F1
#
_cell.length_a   1.000
_cell.length_b   1.000
_cell.length_c   1.000
_cell.angle_alpha   90.00
_cell.angle_beta   90.00
_cell.angle_gamma   90.00
#
_symmetry.space_group_name_H-M   'P 1'
#
loop_
_entity.id
_entity.type
_entity.pdbx_description
1 polymer ?
#
loop_
_entity_poly.entity_id
_entity_poly.type
_entity_poly.pdbx_seq_one_letter_code
_entity_poly.pdbx_strand_id
1 'polypeptide(L)'
;MAERNLLGYGGRPPDPRWPDGARVAVQFVLNVEEGGERSILNGDAQSEDYLHEMPGRPARMGERDLSVEGLFEYGSRAGVWRILELFRARDLPLTAFAVGRALELTPEIGRALSAAGHEIAGHGYRWIDYRTVPEDEERR
;
A
#
# COMPACT_ATOMS: atom_id res chain seq x y z
N MET A 1 0.97 1.88 27.89
CA MET A 1 1.40 2.99 27.02
C MET A 1 2.87 2.81 26.74
N ALA A 2 3.25 2.49 25.50
CA ALA A 2 4.65 2.52 25.12
C ALA A 2 5.14 3.98 25.18
N GLU A 3 6.22 4.23 25.91
CA GLU A 3 6.83 5.56 26.00
C GLU A 3 7.48 5.94 24.66
N ARG A 4 7.37 7.22 24.27
CA ARG A 4 7.94 7.72 23.03
C ARG A 4 9.47 7.84 23.17
N ASN A 5 10.23 7.20 22.28
CA ASN A 5 11.66 7.43 22.17
C ASN A 5 11.96 8.61 21.23
N LEU A 6 12.17 9.81 21.81
CA LEU A 6 12.54 11.01 21.05
C LEU A 6 14.05 11.16 20.82
N LEU A 7 14.88 10.36 21.51
CA LEU A 7 16.33 10.46 21.43
C LEU A 7 16.90 9.74 20.21
N GLY A 8 16.35 8.56 19.88
CA GLY A 8 16.85 7.72 18.80
C GLY A 8 18.35 7.44 18.96
N TYR A 9 19.13 7.72 17.91
CA TYR A 9 20.59 7.56 17.92
C TYR A 9 21.38 8.73 18.53
N GLY A 10 20.73 9.82 18.97
CA GLY A 10 21.38 10.89 19.73
C GLY A 10 22.59 11.54 19.04
N GLY A 11 22.56 11.73 17.72
CA GLY A 11 23.68 12.29 16.94
C GLY A 11 24.83 11.32 16.67
N ARG A 12 24.68 10.04 17.05
CA ARG A 12 25.65 8.96 16.81
C ARG A 12 24.99 7.80 16.05
N PRO A 13 24.49 8.02 14.83
CA PRO A 13 23.94 6.93 14.03
C PRO A 13 25.02 5.88 13.74
N PRO A 14 24.70 4.59 13.76
CA PRO A 14 25.65 3.55 13.39
C PRO A 14 26.02 3.68 11.90
N ASP A 15 27.24 3.26 11.55
CA ASP A 15 27.59 3.01 10.15
C ASP A 15 26.83 1.75 9.68
N PRO A 16 25.92 1.86 8.70
CA PRO A 16 25.12 0.73 8.26
C PRO A 16 25.95 -0.31 7.49
N ARG A 17 27.16 0.02 7.04
CA ARG A 17 28.06 -0.85 6.26
C ARG A 17 27.32 -1.56 5.13
N TRP A 18 26.68 -0.77 4.27
CA TRP A 18 25.93 -1.31 3.13
C TRP A 18 26.82 -2.18 2.23
N PRO A 19 26.22 -3.20 1.57
CA PRO A 19 26.94 -4.04 0.62
C PRO A 19 27.76 -3.21 -0.38
N ASP A 20 28.92 -3.75 -0.76
CA ASP A 20 29.85 -3.15 -1.73
C ASP A 20 30.34 -1.73 -1.38
N GLY A 21 30.18 -1.29 -0.14
CA GLY A 21 30.56 0.06 0.30
C GLY A 21 29.63 1.14 -0.26
N ALA A 22 28.37 0.80 -0.58
CA ALA A 22 27.40 1.75 -1.08
C ALA A 22 27.18 2.92 -0.11
N ARG A 23 27.10 4.14 -0.65
CA ARG A 23 26.91 5.37 0.15
C ARG A 23 25.45 5.62 0.53
N VAL A 24 24.52 4.97 -0.15
CA VAL A 24 23.07 5.09 0.03
C VAL A 24 22.41 3.78 -0.35
N ALA A 25 21.39 3.39 0.41
CA ALA A 25 20.46 2.35 0.01
C ALA A 25 19.17 3.02 -0.47
N VAL A 26 18.71 2.67 -1.68
CA VAL A 26 17.43 3.14 -2.23
C VAL A 26 16.47 1.96 -2.22
N GLN A 27 15.30 2.14 -1.63
CA GLN A 27 14.26 1.12 -1.54
C GLN A 27 12.99 1.68 -2.18
N PHE A 28 12.52 1.03 -3.25
CA PHE A 28 11.31 1.40 -3.96
C PHE A 28 10.13 0.61 -3.41
N VAL A 29 9.11 1.32 -2.91
CA VAL A 29 7.85 0.72 -2.46
C VAL A 29 6.77 0.95 -3.51
N LEU A 30 6.06 -0.12 -3.85
CA LEU A 30 4.82 -0.06 -4.63
C LEU A 30 3.67 -0.48 -3.72
N ASN A 31 2.74 0.42 -3.41
CA ASN A 31 1.52 0.03 -2.69
C ASN A 31 0.54 -0.62 -3.68
N VAL A 32 -0.12 -1.68 -3.25
CA VAL A 32 -1.21 -2.36 -3.95
C VAL A 32 -2.41 -2.33 -3.01
N GLU A 33 -3.25 -1.33 -3.19
CA GLU A 33 -4.33 -0.96 -2.27
C GLU A 33 -5.70 -1.06 -2.96
N GLU A 34 -5.72 -1.01 -4.30
CA GLU A 34 -6.91 -0.87 -5.11
C GLU A 34 -7.78 -2.13 -5.09
N GLY A 35 -9.02 -1.98 -4.62
CA GLY A 35 -9.97 -3.02 -4.23
C GLY A 35 -10.05 -3.21 -2.70
N GLY A 36 -9.05 -2.75 -1.95
CA GLY A 36 -8.95 -2.86 -0.49
C GLY A 36 -9.38 -1.60 0.27
N GLU A 37 -9.56 -0.47 -0.44
CA GLU A 37 -9.99 0.83 0.09
C GLU A 37 -11.40 0.82 0.68
N ARG A 38 -11.82 1.95 1.26
CA ARG A 38 -13.17 2.09 1.80
C ARG A 38 -14.22 2.00 0.70
N SER A 39 -15.12 1.05 0.87
CA SER A 39 -16.28 0.88 0.02
C SER A 39 -17.40 0.20 0.79
N ILE A 40 -18.63 0.62 0.57
CA ILE A 40 -19.83 -0.11 1.04
C ILE A 40 -19.86 -1.55 0.51
N LEU A 41 -19.19 -1.85 -0.62
CA LEU A 41 -19.05 -3.22 -1.13
C LEU A 41 -18.10 -4.08 -0.28
N ASN A 42 -17.18 -3.43 0.44
CA ASN A 42 -16.30 -4.05 1.42
C ASN A 42 -16.87 -3.99 2.86
N GLY A 43 -18.11 -3.50 3.03
CA GLY A 43 -18.81 -3.43 4.31
C GLY A 43 -18.58 -2.14 5.10
N ASP A 44 -17.93 -1.13 4.51
CA ASP A 44 -17.67 0.13 5.20
C ASP A 44 -18.90 1.04 5.20
N ALA A 45 -18.97 1.96 6.18
CA ALA A 45 -20.07 2.92 6.28
C ALA A 45 -20.03 4.04 5.23
N GLN A 46 -18.90 4.21 4.53
CA GLN A 46 -18.66 5.32 3.60
C GLN A 46 -17.77 4.92 2.42
N SER A 47 -17.80 5.71 1.35
CA SER A 47 -16.84 5.64 0.25
C SER A 47 -15.44 6.14 0.66
N GLU A 48 -14.43 5.82 -0.14
CA GLU A 48 -13.09 6.37 0.01
C GLU A 48 -13.04 7.89 -0.26
N ASP A 49 -12.18 8.57 0.48
CA ASP A 49 -11.92 10.01 0.39
C ASP A 49 -10.43 10.37 0.37
N TYR A 50 -9.55 9.37 0.31
CA TYR A 50 -8.11 9.55 0.34
C TYR A 50 -7.40 9.10 -0.95
N LEU A 51 -6.29 9.79 -1.27
CA LEU A 51 -5.36 9.53 -2.39
C LEU A 51 -5.98 9.29 -3.77
N HIS A 52 -6.99 10.09 -4.12
CA HIS A 52 -7.56 10.14 -5.46
C HIS A 52 -7.47 11.56 -6.06
N GLU A 53 -7.67 11.68 -7.37
CA GLU A 53 -7.52 12.93 -8.16
C GLU A 53 -8.51 14.06 -7.83
N MET A 54 -9.40 13.85 -6.85
CA MET A 54 -10.41 14.82 -6.40
C MET A 54 -10.11 15.34 -4.98
N PRO A 55 -9.02 16.11 -4.76
CA PRO A 55 -8.62 16.54 -3.42
C PRO A 55 -9.71 17.37 -2.73
N GLY A 56 -9.93 17.10 -1.44
CA GLY A 56 -10.94 17.80 -0.63
C GLY A 56 -12.39 17.34 -0.85
N ARG A 57 -12.60 16.35 -1.71
CA ARG A 57 -13.91 15.68 -1.83
C ARG A 57 -14.19 14.87 -0.55
N PRO A 58 -15.34 15.09 0.11
CA PRO A 58 -15.69 14.31 1.30
C PRO A 58 -16.16 12.90 0.90
N ALA A 59 -16.00 11.95 1.82
CA ALA A 59 -16.61 10.64 1.72
C ALA A 59 -18.15 10.72 1.62
N ARG A 60 -18.76 9.78 0.92
CA ARG A 60 -20.21 9.62 0.85
C ARG A 60 -20.66 8.56 1.85
N MET A 61 -21.57 8.93 2.76
CA MET A 61 -22.10 8.01 3.75
C MET A 61 -23.15 7.09 3.14
N GLY A 62 -23.01 5.77 3.33
CA GLY A 62 -23.97 4.76 2.88
C GLY A 62 -24.11 4.62 1.36
N GLU A 63 -23.24 5.26 0.58
CA GLU A 63 -23.34 5.35 -0.87
C GLU A 63 -22.00 5.05 -1.55
N ARG A 64 -22.08 4.66 -2.83
CA ARG A 64 -20.91 4.52 -3.70
C ARG A 64 -20.48 5.87 -4.22
N ASP A 65 -19.17 6.03 -4.38
CA ASP A 65 -18.61 7.11 -5.19
C ASP A 65 -17.97 6.52 -6.44
N LEU A 66 -18.78 6.34 -7.48
CA LEU A 66 -18.36 5.70 -8.73
C LEU A 66 -17.19 6.45 -9.41
N SER A 67 -17.05 7.75 -9.18
CA SER A 67 -15.92 8.51 -9.69
C SER A 67 -14.63 8.11 -8.97
N VAL A 68 -14.67 7.97 -7.65
CA VAL A 68 -13.51 7.56 -6.85
C VAL A 68 -13.16 6.10 -7.13
N GLU A 69 -14.15 5.21 -7.19
CA GLU A 69 -13.93 3.80 -7.54
C GLU A 69 -13.23 3.66 -8.90
N GLY A 70 -13.68 4.41 -9.93
CA GLY A 70 -13.04 4.40 -11.24
C GLY A 70 -11.59 4.91 -11.23
N LEU A 71 -11.23 5.80 -10.30
CA LEU A 71 -9.85 6.27 -10.12
C LEU A 71 -8.97 5.18 -9.48
N PHE A 72 -9.47 4.47 -8.47
CA PHE A 72 -8.78 3.30 -7.89
C PHE A 72 -8.64 2.16 -8.92
N GLU A 73 -9.70 1.88 -9.67
CA GLU A 73 -9.66 0.86 -10.73
C GLU A 73 -8.57 1.12 -11.78
N TYR A 74 -8.19 2.37 -12.04
CA TYR A 74 -7.08 2.66 -12.94
C TYR A 74 -5.74 2.08 -12.44
N GLY A 75 -5.49 2.13 -11.14
CA GLY A 75 -4.27 1.61 -10.51
C GLY A 75 -4.10 0.12 -10.78
N SER A 76 -5.10 -0.69 -10.47
CA SER A 76 -5.08 -2.14 -10.68
C SER A 76 -5.22 -2.57 -12.14
N ARG A 77 -5.99 -1.82 -12.96
CA ARG A 77 -6.22 -2.17 -14.38
C ARG A 77 -5.07 -1.77 -15.29
N ALA A 78 -4.35 -0.69 -14.99
CA ALA A 78 -3.38 -0.11 -15.90
C ALA A 78 -2.09 0.39 -15.22
N GLY A 79 -2.20 1.05 -14.05
CA GLY A 79 -1.07 1.65 -13.35
C GLY A 79 0.01 0.64 -12.99
N VAL A 80 -0.39 -0.44 -12.31
CA VAL A 80 0.51 -1.50 -11.83
C VAL A 80 1.33 -2.13 -12.95
N TRP A 81 0.69 -2.48 -14.08
CA TRP A 81 1.35 -3.14 -15.20
C TRP A 81 2.41 -2.25 -15.85
N ARG A 82 2.14 -0.94 -15.94
CA ARG A 82 3.11 0.03 -16.44
C ARG A 82 4.31 0.17 -15.52
N ILE A 83 4.09 0.14 -14.21
CA ILE A 83 5.16 0.22 -13.20
C ILE A 83 6.02 -1.06 -13.24
N LEU A 84 5.41 -2.24 -13.27
CA LEU A 84 6.15 -3.50 -13.36
C LEU A 84 7.02 -3.57 -14.62
N GLU A 85 6.49 -3.10 -15.75
CA GLU A 85 7.28 -2.99 -16.98
C GLU A 85 8.48 -2.05 -16.83
N LEU A 86 8.29 -0.90 -16.16
CA LEU A 86 9.34 0.09 -15.94
C LEU A 86 10.50 -0.46 -15.10
N PHE A 87 10.18 -1.20 -14.03
CA PHE A 87 11.17 -1.81 -13.14
C PHE A 87 11.89 -2.98 -13.82
N ARG A 88 11.14 -3.83 -14.54
CA ARG A 88 11.72 -4.90 -15.35
C ARG A 88 12.71 -4.36 -16.38
N ALA A 89 12.35 -3.30 -17.10
CA ALA A 89 13.20 -2.70 -18.12
C ALA A 89 14.51 -2.09 -17.57
N ARG A 90 14.59 -1.87 -16.25
CA ARG A 90 15.76 -1.32 -15.56
C ARG A 90 16.50 -2.34 -14.70
N ASP A 91 16.01 -3.58 -14.66
CA ASP A 91 16.51 -4.63 -13.76
C ASP A 91 16.59 -4.16 -12.30
N LEU A 92 15.53 -3.47 -11.84
CA LEU A 92 15.46 -2.93 -10.48
C LEU A 92 14.45 -3.71 -9.62
N PRO A 93 14.77 -3.98 -8.34
CA PRO A 93 13.83 -4.55 -7.40
C PRO A 93 12.88 -3.49 -6.82
N LEU A 94 11.72 -3.95 -6.35
CA LEU A 94 10.83 -3.21 -5.48
C LEU A 94 10.27 -4.13 -4.38
N THR A 95 9.76 -3.52 -3.32
CA THR A 95 8.93 -4.18 -2.32
C THR A 95 7.50 -3.73 -2.50
N ALA A 96 6.59 -4.67 -2.74
CA ALA A 96 5.16 -4.39 -2.81
C ALA A 96 4.57 -4.39 -1.41
N PHE A 97 3.91 -3.30 -1.03
CA PHE A 97 3.08 -3.23 0.16
C PHE A 97 1.66 -3.58 -0.26
N ALA A 98 1.27 -4.83 -0.04
CA ALA A 98 0.05 -5.37 -0.60
C ALA A 98 -1.03 -5.55 0.46
N VAL A 99 -2.18 -4.93 0.20
CA VAL A 99 -3.39 -5.09 1.01
C VAL A 99 -4.01 -6.45 0.70
N GLY A 100 -4.36 -7.21 1.74
CA GLY A 100 -4.89 -8.57 1.58
C GLY A 100 -6.12 -8.62 0.68
N ARG A 101 -7.09 -7.74 0.92
CA ARG A 101 -8.32 -7.64 0.12
C ARG A 101 -8.06 -7.29 -1.35
N ALA A 102 -7.10 -6.41 -1.62
CA ALA A 102 -6.72 -6.06 -2.98
C ALA A 102 -6.19 -7.29 -3.75
N LEU A 103 -5.33 -8.10 -3.11
CA LEU A 103 -4.81 -9.33 -3.72
C LEU A 103 -5.83 -10.46 -3.84
N GLU A 104 -6.85 -10.52 -2.98
CA GLU A 104 -7.98 -11.46 -3.16
C GLU A 104 -8.76 -11.16 -4.43
N LEU A 105 -8.96 -9.87 -4.74
CA LEU A 105 -9.70 -9.41 -5.92
C LEU A 105 -8.84 -9.44 -7.19
N THR A 106 -7.53 -9.27 -7.04
CA THR A 106 -6.57 -9.20 -8.17
C THR A 106 -5.36 -10.12 -7.96
N PRO A 107 -5.57 -11.45 -7.80
CA PRO A 107 -4.47 -12.38 -7.52
C PRO A 107 -3.41 -12.42 -8.62
N GLU A 108 -3.74 -12.01 -9.84
CA GLU A 108 -2.82 -11.85 -10.96
C GLU A 108 -1.71 -10.83 -10.67
N ILE A 109 -2.01 -9.74 -9.95
CA ILE A 109 -1.01 -8.73 -9.57
C ILE A 109 0.01 -9.35 -8.61
N GLY A 110 -0.47 -10.06 -7.57
CA GLY A 110 0.39 -10.78 -6.62
C GLY A 110 1.27 -11.83 -7.31
N ARG A 111 0.71 -12.59 -8.26
CA ARG A 111 1.46 -13.56 -9.06
C ARG A 111 2.53 -12.89 -9.92
N ALA A 112 2.22 -11.76 -10.56
CA ALA A 112 3.17 -11.03 -11.39
C ALA A 112 4.35 -10.47 -10.58
N LEU A 113 4.06 -9.89 -9.40
CA LEU A 113 5.07 -9.43 -8.45
C LEU A 113 6.02 -10.56 -8.03
N SER A 114 5.46 -11.69 -7.60
CA SER A 114 6.23 -12.86 -7.18
C SER A 114 7.07 -13.44 -8.32
N ALA A 115 6.49 -13.58 -9.52
CA ALA A 115 7.20 -14.09 -10.69
C ALA A 115 8.36 -13.17 -11.15
N ALA A 116 8.23 -11.85 -10.92
CA ALA A 116 9.28 -10.87 -11.19
C ALA A 116 10.36 -10.80 -10.09
N GLY A 117 10.25 -11.60 -9.02
CA GLY A 117 11.21 -11.63 -7.92
C GLY A 117 11.11 -10.43 -6.97
N HIS A 118 9.99 -9.70 -6.99
CA HIS A 118 9.74 -8.61 -6.06
C HIS A 118 9.32 -9.15 -4.68
N GLU A 119 9.71 -8.44 -3.62
CA GLU A 119 9.24 -8.75 -2.27
C GLU A 119 7.76 -8.35 -2.13
N ILE A 120 6.96 -9.15 -1.41
CA ILE A 120 5.58 -8.82 -1.08
C ILE A 120 5.46 -8.75 0.44
N ALA A 121 5.29 -7.54 0.98
CA ALA A 121 5.05 -7.27 2.38
C ALA A 121 3.55 -7.03 2.64
N GLY A 122 3.09 -7.42 3.83
CA GLY A 122 1.71 -7.18 4.23
C GLY A 122 1.45 -5.69 4.48
N HIS A 123 0.39 -5.15 3.89
CA HIS A 123 -0.08 -3.78 4.11
C HIS A 123 -1.45 -3.75 4.82
N GLY A 124 -1.66 -4.69 5.74
CA GLY A 124 -2.96 -4.91 6.38
C GLY A 124 -3.93 -5.72 5.52
N TYR A 125 -5.01 -6.22 6.11
CA TYR A 125 -6.06 -6.91 5.35
C TYR A 125 -6.91 -5.92 4.54
N ARG A 126 -7.19 -4.75 5.12
CA ARG A 126 -7.95 -3.64 4.52
C ARG A 126 -7.12 -2.37 4.51
N TRP A 127 -7.40 -1.47 3.57
CA TRP A 127 -6.79 -0.14 3.53
C TRP A 127 -7.73 0.88 4.19
N ILE A 128 -7.64 0.98 5.51
CA ILE A 128 -8.50 1.82 6.36
C ILE A 128 -7.69 2.43 7.52
N ASP A 129 -8.29 3.40 8.22
CA ASP A 129 -7.75 3.90 9.50
C ASP A 129 -8.02 2.89 10.63
N TYR A 130 -6.96 2.23 11.10
CA TYR A 130 -7.02 1.23 12.17
C TYR A 130 -7.12 1.83 13.59
N ARG A 131 -7.03 3.15 13.77
CA ARG A 131 -6.99 3.83 15.07
C ARG A 131 -8.10 3.45 16.05
N THR A 132 -9.29 3.10 15.55
CA THR A 132 -10.46 2.73 16.37
C THR A 132 -10.91 1.29 16.18
N VAL A 133 -10.15 0.49 15.42
CA VAL A 133 -10.46 -0.93 15.23
C VAL A 133 -10.13 -1.68 16.53
N PRO A 134 -11.05 -2.51 17.07
CA PRO A 134 -10.76 -3.33 18.24
C PRO A 134 -9.60 -4.30 18.00
N GLU A 135 -8.76 -4.53 19.02
CA GLU A 135 -7.56 -5.38 18.92
C GLU A 135 -7.88 -6.81 18.44
N ASP A 136 -9.01 -7.38 18.87
CA ASP A 136 -9.43 -8.72 18.47
C ASP A 136 -9.94 -8.78 17.03
N GLU A 137 -10.41 -7.66 16.48
CA GLU A 137 -10.75 -7.51 15.07
C GLU A 137 -9.50 -7.26 14.22
N GLU A 138 -8.60 -6.38 14.65
CA GLU A 138 -7.34 -6.08 13.95
C GLU A 138 -6.42 -7.31 13.84
N ARG A 139 -6.42 -8.19 14.84
CA ARG A 139 -5.59 -9.41 14.86
C ARG A 139 -6.09 -10.53 13.95
N ARG A 140 -7.37 -10.54 13.57
CA ARG A 140 -7.97 -11.61 12.74
C ARG A 140 -7.52 -11.51 11.30
#